data_AF-A0A6P1KJV1-F1
#
_entry.id   AF-A0A6P1KJV1-F1
#
_cell.length_a   1.000
_cell.length_b   1.000
_cell.length_c   1.000
_cell.angle_alpha   90.00
_cell.angle_beta   90.00
_cell.angle_gamma   90.00
#
_symmetry.space_group_name_H-M   'P 1'
#
loop_
_entity.id
_entity.type
_entity.pdbx_description
1 polymer ?
#
loop_
_entity_poly.entity_id
_entity_poly.type
_entity_poly.pdbx_seq_one_letter_code
_entity_poly.pdbx_strand_id
1 'polypeptide(L)'
;MLNKFLPFETNTWAFVVSSLLITFVGGILLYVILFYVLRSIFRKFERDIALVTLNVSAYPALATFVLGVLKLTFESLPSGTVIDSFENIITAGIIISISYWIVQIFIEVFIYYLKQYTQQTEAMWDDVLLPLLEAVVPVVIYLIAAFLVLRSFGVDLTGIWVALGGATFVIGFAAQGILANFFSGVVLLIDTPFQFGDVLRLEDGSIAILRKIGVRVTQLYVPDKHYNIYIPNSNLQSQNIINLSRPTAYYHHSSQVEVLVKYDMYEAKQMIVKIILSHPDTLGDIDKKLEIFDDYYQIDELTEQQKIGKLRLIAEQEVNYKLEEIQIGLETLVVTLQFAEKGGLTQDEINNVQQEYKDILALIGLEAIAEAQNNRTIFNLQEIRVQDSLIELVREWYRIWIRDPNLLDNDSYMVSEEWERKLNLLKRRSQRLYQKISNPQSEETRIDDYVMELNKWVRERFKEPRQKWQEPQVLIKGTNHSDDGITYAEFKLNFFVDDIKLENGRRGDRVSSQIYQEVLQYLKSKCVNDINIA
;
A
#
# COMPACT_ATOMS: atom_id res chain seq x y z
N MET A 1 -76.75 -21.25 -21.68
CA MET A 1 -76.04 -21.71 -20.46
C MET A 1 -74.59 -21.20 -20.36
N LEU A 2 -73.94 -20.68 -21.41
CA LEU A 2 -72.56 -20.14 -21.32
C LEU A 2 -72.45 -18.77 -20.60
N ASN A 3 -73.46 -17.89 -20.68
CA ASN A 3 -73.42 -16.56 -20.04
C ASN A 3 -73.50 -16.58 -18.50
N LYS A 4 -73.69 -17.76 -17.88
CA LYS A 4 -73.68 -17.91 -16.42
C LYS A 4 -72.29 -18.22 -15.85
N PHE A 5 -71.29 -18.48 -16.72
CA PHE A 5 -69.93 -18.86 -16.31
C PHE A 5 -68.87 -17.78 -16.56
N LEU A 6 -69.19 -16.68 -17.23
CA LEU A 6 -68.24 -15.60 -17.53
C LEU A 6 -68.92 -14.22 -17.37
N PRO A 7 -68.89 -13.61 -16.18
CA PRO A 7 -69.50 -12.30 -15.92
C PRO A 7 -68.49 -11.20 -16.28
N PHE A 8 -68.16 -11.03 -17.56
CA PHE A 8 -67.24 -9.98 -18.00
C PHE A 8 -68.00 -8.84 -18.70
N GLU A 9 -67.81 -7.60 -18.23
CA GLU A 9 -68.34 -6.40 -18.88
C GLU A 9 -67.58 -6.12 -20.19
N THR A 10 -68.20 -5.37 -21.12
CA THR A 10 -67.68 -5.10 -22.46
C THR A 10 -66.31 -4.40 -22.49
N ASN A 11 -65.92 -3.71 -21.41
CA ASN A 11 -64.61 -3.08 -21.27
C ASN A 11 -63.48 -4.04 -20.89
N THR A 12 -63.79 -5.21 -20.30
CA THR A 12 -62.77 -6.19 -19.85
C THR A 12 -62.09 -6.88 -21.03
N TRP A 13 -62.82 -7.17 -22.11
CA TRP A 13 -62.26 -7.76 -23.33
C TRP A 13 -61.32 -6.82 -24.06
N ALA A 14 -61.64 -5.52 -24.12
CA ALA A 14 -60.77 -4.51 -24.72
C ALA A 14 -59.43 -4.42 -24.00
N PHE A 15 -59.42 -4.53 -22.67
CA PHE A 15 -58.21 -4.55 -21.85
C PHE A 15 -57.37 -5.82 -22.04
N VAL A 16 -57.99 -7.00 -22.07
CA VAL A 16 -57.27 -8.26 -22.30
C VAL A 16 -56.63 -8.28 -23.69
N VAL A 17 -57.37 -7.87 -24.72
CA VAL A 17 -56.87 -7.81 -26.10
C VAL A 17 -55.74 -6.80 -26.24
N SER A 18 -55.85 -5.62 -25.62
CA SER A 18 -54.77 -4.62 -25.65
C SER A 18 -53.53 -5.11 -24.92
N SER A 19 -53.66 -5.81 -23.80
CA SER A 19 -52.53 -6.37 -23.06
C SER A 19 -51.83 -7.51 -23.81
N LEU A 20 -52.57 -8.39 -24.48
CA LEU A 20 -51.99 -9.42 -25.36
C LEU A 20 -51.24 -8.79 -26.55
N LEU A 21 -51.78 -7.71 -27.13
CA LEU A 21 -51.10 -6.91 -28.15
C LEU A 21 -49.82 -6.27 -27.62
N ILE A 22 -49.85 -5.69 -26.41
CA ILE A 22 -48.67 -5.13 -25.75
C ILE A 22 -47.62 -6.21 -25.48
N THR A 23 -48.04 -7.40 -25.05
CA THR A 23 -47.13 -8.54 -24.82
C THR A 23 -46.46 -8.98 -26.12
N PHE A 24 -47.23 -9.09 -27.21
CA PHE A 24 -46.71 -9.51 -28.51
C PHE A 24 -45.77 -8.46 -29.12
N VAL A 25 -46.20 -7.20 -29.18
CA VAL A 25 -45.41 -6.09 -29.73
C VAL A 25 -44.19 -5.82 -28.86
N GLY A 26 -44.37 -5.74 -27.54
CA GLY A 26 -43.30 -5.53 -26.57
C GLY A 26 -42.30 -6.68 -26.55
N GLY A 27 -42.77 -7.93 -26.68
CA GLY A 27 -41.92 -9.11 -26.76
C GLY A 27 -41.09 -9.15 -28.05
N ILE A 28 -41.68 -8.83 -29.19
CA ILE A 28 -40.95 -8.68 -30.47
C ILE A 28 -39.93 -7.54 -30.37
N LEU A 29 -40.32 -6.39 -29.82
CA LEU A 29 -39.43 -5.25 -29.66
C LEU A 29 -38.26 -5.60 -28.73
N LEU A 30 -38.53 -6.23 -27.58
CA LEU A 30 -37.50 -6.68 -26.64
C LEU A 30 -36.58 -7.73 -27.30
N TYR A 31 -37.13 -8.65 -28.08
CA TYR A 31 -36.35 -9.64 -28.85
C TYR A 31 -35.43 -8.97 -29.87
N VAL A 32 -35.95 -8.02 -30.66
CA VAL A 32 -35.14 -7.26 -31.63
C VAL A 32 -34.06 -6.46 -30.92
N ILE A 33 -34.39 -5.82 -29.80
CA ILE A 33 -33.44 -5.07 -28.98
C ILE A 33 -32.32 -5.98 -28.47
N LEU A 34 -32.65 -7.11 -27.83
CA LEU A 34 -31.67 -8.01 -27.24
C LEU A 34 -30.81 -8.71 -28.31
N PHE A 35 -31.42 -9.29 -29.34
CA PHE A 35 -30.69 -10.15 -30.30
C PHE A 35 -30.06 -9.40 -31.48
N TYR A 36 -30.54 -8.19 -31.82
CA TYR A 36 -30.00 -7.39 -32.93
C TYR A 36 -29.33 -6.10 -32.46
N VAL A 37 -30.03 -5.24 -31.70
CA VAL A 37 -29.51 -3.91 -31.33
C VAL A 37 -28.36 -4.00 -30.33
N LEU A 38 -28.60 -4.58 -29.14
CA LEU A 38 -27.57 -4.73 -28.12
C LEU A 38 -26.43 -5.62 -28.63
N ARG A 39 -26.75 -6.70 -29.36
CA ARG A 39 -25.72 -7.57 -29.92
C ARG A 39 -24.80 -6.82 -30.91
N SER A 40 -25.35 -5.93 -31.73
CA SER A 40 -24.57 -5.09 -32.65
C SER A 40 -23.68 -4.09 -31.91
N ILE A 41 -24.20 -3.49 -30.82
CA ILE A 41 -23.44 -2.54 -29.99
C ILE A 41 -22.31 -3.26 -29.24
N PHE A 42 -22.62 -4.37 -28.58
CA PHE A 42 -21.66 -5.10 -27.73
C PHE A 42 -20.57 -5.78 -28.55
N ARG A 43 -20.78 -6.07 -29.84
CA ARG A 43 -19.72 -6.49 -30.77
C ARG A 43 -18.64 -5.43 -31.01
N LYS A 44 -18.89 -4.16 -30.68
CA LYS A 44 -17.90 -3.08 -30.80
C LYS A 44 -17.00 -2.96 -29.57
N PHE A 45 -17.33 -3.65 -28.47
CA PHE A 45 -16.49 -3.64 -27.28
C PHE A 45 -15.34 -4.63 -27.42
N GLU A 46 -14.17 -4.24 -26.90
CA GLU A 46 -12.96 -5.09 -26.90
C GLU A 46 -13.08 -6.30 -25.95
N ARG A 47 -14.03 -6.25 -24.99
CA ARG A 47 -14.24 -7.32 -24.00
C ARG A 47 -15.51 -8.11 -24.31
N ASP A 48 -15.38 -9.43 -24.32
CA ASP A 48 -16.50 -10.36 -24.58
C ASP A 48 -17.58 -10.38 -23.47
N ILE A 49 -17.34 -9.71 -22.33
CA ILE A 49 -18.21 -9.73 -21.13
C ILE A 49 -19.64 -9.33 -21.49
N ALA A 50 -19.78 -8.23 -22.24
CA ALA A 50 -21.09 -7.70 -22.60
C ALA A 50 -21.87 -8.67 -23.51
N LEU A 51 -21.17 -9.36 -24.42
CA LEU A 51 -21.79 -10.34 -25.32
C LEU A 51 -22.19 -11.63 -24.60
N VAL A 52 -21.34 -12.16 -23.71
CA VAL A 52 -21.66 -13.33 -22.89
C VAL A 52 -22.86 -13.02 -21.99
N THR A 53 -22.81 -11.88 -21.27
CA THR A 53 -23.92 -11.45 -20.41
C THR A 53 -25.24 -11.30 -21.17
N LEU A 54 -25.19 -10.76 -22.39
CA LEU A 54 -26.36 -10.61 -23.24
C LEU A 54 -26.95 -11.97 -23.66
N ASN A 55 -26.12 -12.91 -24.12
CA ASN A 55 -26.58 -14.23 -24.56
C ASN A 55 -27.24 -15.00 -23.40
N VAL A 56 -26.62 -14.94 -22.23
CA VAL A 56 -27.11 -15.58 -21.00
C VAL A 56 -28.43 -14.95 -20.53
N SER A 57 -28.56 -13.64 -20.70
CA SER A 57 -29.72 -12.88 -20.20
C SER A 57 -30.90 -12.81 -21.16
N ALA A 58 -30.70 -13.04 -22.45
CA ALA A 58 -31.72 -12.74 -23.46
C ALA A 58 -32.99 -13.58 -23.31
N TYR A 59 -32.85 -14.90 -23.12
CA TYR A 59 -34.00 -15.80 -22.98
C TYR A 59 -34.75 -15.62 -21.64
N PRO A 60 -34.07 -15.56 -20.48
CA PRO A 60 -34.77 -15.31 -19.22
C PRO A 60 -35.42 -13.93 -19.16
N ALA A 61 -34.80 -12.87 -19.72
CA ALA A 61 -35.39 -11.54 -19.77
C ALA A 61 -36.68 -11.50 -20.61
N LEU A 62 -36.73 -12.23 -21.72
CA LEU A 62 -37.96 -12.38 -22.51
C LEU A 62 -39.03 -13.17 -21.76
N ALA A 63 -38.65 -14.27 -21.12
CA ALA A 63 -39.57 -15.09 -20.33
C ALA A 63 -40.15 -14.30 -19.14
N THR A 64 -39.33 -13.56 -18.39
CA THR A 64 -39.79 -12.70 -17.29
C THR A 64 -40.67 -11.56 -17.78
N PHE A 65 -40.32 -10.94 -18.92
CA PHE A 65 -41.15 -9.90 -19.53
C PHE A 65 -42.54 -10.41 -19.92
N VAL A 66 -42.61 -11.53 -20.64
CA VAL A 66 -43.88 -12.13 -21.06
C VAL A 66 -44.72 -12.54 -19.85
N LEU A 67 -44.13 -13.21 -18.87
CA LEU A 67 -44.84 -13.61 -17.65
C LEU A 67 -45.28 -12.41 -16.81
N GLY A 68 -44.48 -11.33 -16.76
CA GLY A 68 -44.81 -10.10 -16.05
C GLY A 68 -46.01 -9.36 -16.65
N VAL A 69 -46.04 -9.21 -17.98
CA VAL A 69 -47.19 -8.59 -18.66
C VAL A 69 -48.44 -9.46 -18.54
N LEU A 70 -48.29 -10.79 -18.64
CA LEU A 70 -49.40 -11.71 -18.35
C LEU A 70 -49.91 -11.51 -16.92
N LYS A 71 -49.04 -11.45 -15.91
CA LYS A 71 -49.45 -11.21 -14.52
C LYS A 71 -50.29 -9.93 -14.38
N LEU A 72 -49.79 -8.81 -14.91
CA LEU A 72 -50.50 -7.52 -14.86
C LEU A 72 -51.89 -7.59 -15.53
N THR A 73 -52.01 -8.40 -16.58
CA THR A 73 -53.28 -8.62 -17.28
C THR A 73 -54.28 -9.35 -16.40
N PHE A 74 -53.82 -10.41 -15.71
CA PHE A 74 -54.68 -11.24 -14.86
C PHE A 74 -55.05 -10.55 -13.54
N GLU A 75 -54.14 -9.75 -12.95
CA GLU A 75 -54.40 -8.96 -11.74
C GLU A 75 -55.48 -7.89 -11.95
N SER A 76 -55.65 -7.42 -13.19
CA SER A 76 -56.66 -6.43 -13.55
C SER A 76 -58.06 -7.04 -13.83
N LEU A 77 -58.19 -8.37 -13.82
CA LEU A 77 -59.47 -9.06 -13.99
C LEU A 77 -60.22 -9.17 -12.64
N PRO A 78 -61.57 -9.24 -12.63
CA PRO A 78 -62.33 -9.48 -11.41
C PRO A 78 -61.86 -10.77 -10.71
N SER A 79 -61.64 -10.70 -9.40
CA SER A 79 -61.12 -11.83 -8.63
C SER A 79 -62.06 -13.03 -8.67
N GLY A 80 -61.48 -14.20 -8.82
CA GLY A 80 -62.20 -15.46 -8.92
C GLY A 80 -61.24 -16.61 -8.70
N THR A 81 -61.70 -17.71 -8.10
CA THR A 81 -60.84 -18.81 -7.64
C THR A 81 -59.93 -19.40 -8.72
N VAL A 82 -60.39 -19.41 -9.97
CA VAL A 82 -59.60 -19.85 -11.13
C VAL A 82 -58.53 -18.81 -11.49
N ILE A 83 -58.88 -17.52 -11.50
CA ILE A 83 -57.96 -16.41 -11.84
C ILE A 83 -56.84 -16.32 -10.79
N ASP A 84 -57.18 -16.41 -9.50
CA ASP A 84 -56.20 -16.39 -8.40
C ASP A 84 -55.20 -17.55 -8.50
N SER A 85 -55.67 -18.74 -8.91
CA SER A 85 -54.81 -19.91 -9.14
C SER A 85 -53.85 -19.69 -10.32
N PHE A 86 -54.32 -19.08 -11.41
CA PHE A 86 -53.48 -18.73 -12.55
C PHE A 86 -52.44 -17.65 -12.20
N GLU A 87 -52.81 -16.65 -11.40
CA GLU A 87 -51.88 -15.61 -10.94
C GLU A 87 -50.74 -16.20 -10.11
N ASN A 88 -51.04 -17.15 -9.22
CA ASN A 88 -50.04 -17.83 -8.40
C ASN A 88 -49.08 -18.68 -9.26
N ILE A 89 -49.57 -19.34 -10.30
CA ILE A 89 -48.73 -20.09 -11.26
C ILE A 89 -47.83 -19.14 -12.05
N ILE A 90 -48.35 -18.00 -12.52
CA ILE A 90 -47.55 -16.99 -13.23
C ILE A 90 -46.49 -16.42 -12.31
N THR A 91 -46.84 -16.11 -11.05
CA THR A 91 -45.90 -15.62 -10.04
C THR A 91 -44.80 -16.63 -9.77
N ALA A 92 -45.13 -17.92 -9.62
CA ALA A 92 -44.14 -18.99 -9.51
C ALA A 92 -43.23 -19.07 -10.74
N GLY A 93 -43.79 -18.95 -11.95
CA GLY A 93 -43.03 -18.91 -13.20
C GLY A 93 -42.05 -17.74 -13.27
N ILE A 94 -42.46 -16.55 -12.83
CA ILE A 94 -41.58 -15.36 -12.75
C ILE A 94 -40.44 -15.62 -11.78
N ILE A 95 -40.72 -16.14 -10.58
CA ILE A 95 -39.71 -16.45 -9.56
C ILE A 95 -38.68 -17.45 -10.12
N ILE A 96 -39.14 -18.53 -10.76
CA ILE A 96 -38.26 -19.55 -11.36
C ILE A 96 -37.41 -18.92 -12.47
N SER A 97 -38.02 -18.13 -13.35
CA SER A 97 -37.33 -17.49 -14.47
C SER A 97 -36.24 -16.50 -13.98
N ILE A 98 -36.57 -15.65 -12.99
CA ILE A 98 -35.59 -14.72 -12.37
C ILE A 98 -34.49 -15.50 -11.66
N SER A 99 -34.83 -16.54 -10.90
CA SER A 99 -33.84 -17.31 -10.14
C SER A 99 -32.87 -18.04 -11.06
N TYR A 100 -33.38 -18.69 -12.11
CA TYR A 100 -32.56 -19.26 -13.18
C TYR A 100 -31.68 -18.19 -13.82
N TRP A 101 -32.23 -17.01 -14.11
CA TRP A 101 -31.47 -15.90 -14.69
C TRP A 101 -30.29 -15.46 -13.82
N ILE A 102 -30.52 -15.27 -12.51
CA ILE A 102 -29.46 -14.90 -11.55
C ILE A 102 -28.38 -15.97 -11.49
N VAL A 103 -28.76 -17.26 -11.41
CA VAL A 103 -27.80 -18.37 -11.39
C VAL A 103 -26.96 -18.42 -12.66
N GLN A 104 -27.60 -18.24 -13.82
CA GLN A 104 -26.92 -18.24 -15.10
C GLN A 104 -25.95 -17.07 -15.25
N ILE A 105 -26.33 -15.86 -14.84
CA ILE A 105 -25.40 -14.72 -14.75
C ILE A 105 -24.24 -15.05 -13.82
N PHE A 106 -24.51 -15.64 -12.65
CA PHE A 106 -23.47 -15.96 -11.69
C PHE A 106 -22.46 -16.99 -12.24
N ILE A 107 -22.92 -18.07 -12.87
CA ILE A 107 -22.05 -19.13 -13.37
C ILE A 107 -21.35 -18.70 -14.67
N GLU A 108 -22.12 -18.29 -15.69
CA GLU A 108 -21.59 -18.07 -17.03
C GLU A 108 -20.91 -16.71 -17.21
N VAL A 109 -21.20 -15.74 -16.35
CA VAL A 109 -20.52 -14.44 -16.37
C VAL A 109 -19.56 -14.34 -15.19
N PHE A 110 -20.07 -14.33 -13.96
CA PHE A 110 -19.22 -14.01 -12.81
C PHE A 110 -18.12 -15.07 -12.57
N ILE A 111 -18.45 -16.36 -12.49
CA ILE A 111 -17.46 -17.44 -12.27
C ILE A 111 -16.52 -17.59 -13.47
N TYR A 112 -17.03 -17.53 -14.70
CA TYR A 112 -16.20 -17.58 -15.91
C TYR A 112 -15.10 -16.50 -15.92
N TYR A 113 -15.45 -15.25 -15.59
CA TYR A 113 -14.47 -14.17 -15.54
C TYR A 113 -13.56 -14.25 -14.31
N LEU A 114 -14.08 -14.70 -13.17
CA LEU A 114 -13.27 -14.92 -11.99
C LEU A 114 -12.19 -15.97 -12.27
N LYS A 115 -12.53 -17.08 -12.96
CA LYS A 115 -11.58 -18.12 -13.46
C LYS A 115 -10.47 -17.54 -14.33
N GLN A 116 -10.79 -16.62 -15.24
CA GLN A 116 -9.80 -15.99 -16.12
C GLN A 116 -8.86 -15.03 -15.36
N TYR A 117 -9.39 -14.33 -14.36
CA TYR A 117 -8.60 -13.41 -13.55
C TYR A 117 -7.62 -14.14 -12.63
N THR A 118 -8.09 -15.22 -12.01
CA THR A 118 -7.29 -16.00 -11.06
C THR A 118 -6.17 -16.77 -11.75
N GLN A 119 -6.37 -17.33 -12.95
CA GLN A 119 -5.31 -18.00 -13.72
C GLN A 119 -4.11 -17.11 -14.09
N GLN A 120 -4.29 -15.78 -14.09
CA GLN A 120 -3.21 -14.81 -14.35
C GLN A 120 -2.44 -14.41 -13.08
N THR A 121 -2.89 -14.88 -11.91
CA THR A 121 -2.30 -14.59 -10.61
C THR A 121 -1.88 -15.90 -9.96
N GLU A 122 -0.73 -15.98 -9.28
CA GLU A 122 -0.36 -17.15 -8.46
C GLU A 122 -1.21 -17.24 -7.17
N ALA A 123 -2.51 -17.01 -7.30
CA ALA A 123 -3.41 -16.89 -6.19
C ALA A 123 -4.13 -18.23 -6.02
N MET A 124 -3.87 -18.87 -4.88
CA MET A 124 -4.37 -20.18 -4.44
C MET A 124 -5.91 -20.31 -4.33
N TRP A 125 -6.69 -19.40 -4.92
CA TRP A 125 -8.15 -19.37 -4.88
C TRP A 125 -8.80 -20.40 -5.80
N ASP A 126 -8.08 -20.81 -6.84
CA ASP A 126 -8.61 -21.60 -7.95
C ASP A 126 -9.13 -22.96 -7.54
N ASP A 127 -8.41 -23.65 -6.66
CA ASP A 127 -8.68 -25.06 -6.40
C ASP A 127 -9.79 -25.29 -5.38
N VAL A 128 -10.16 -24.28 -4.58
CA VAL A 128 -11.09 -24.46 -3.44
C VAL A 128 -12.23 -23.44 -3.41
N LEU A 129 -11.96 -22.14 -3.58
CA LEU A 129 -13.03 -21.14 -3.47
C LEU A 129 -13.97 -21.20 -4.66
N LEU A 130 -13.42 -21.38 -5.85
CA LEU A 130 -14.15 -21.31 -7.10
C LEU A 130 -15.14 -22.48 -7.27
N PRO A 131 -14.74 -23.76 -7.02
CA PRO A 131 -15.70 -24.86 -7.01
C PRO A 131 -16.75 -24.72 -5.91
N LEU A 132 -16.38 -24.16 -4.76
CA LEU A 132 -17.31 -23.92 -3.66
C LEU A 132 -18.38 -22.89 -4.03
N LEU A 133 -18.00 -21.75 -4.61
CA LEU A 133 -18.96 -20.74 -5.08
C LEU A 133 -19.87 -21.30 -6.18
N GLU A 134 -19.30 -22.04 -7.14
CA GLU A 134 -20.03 -22.67 -8.25
C GLU A 134 -21.04 -23.72 -7.75
N ALA A 135 -20.75 -24.41 -6.65
CA ALA A 135 -21.65 -25.40 -6.05
C ALA A 135 -22.67 -24.79 -5.07
N VAL A 136 -22.25 -23.87 -4.20
CA VAL A 136 -23.06 -23.39 -3.06
C VAL A 136 -24.04 -22.30 -3.46
N VAL A 137 -23.61 -21.31 -4.25
CA VAL A 137 -24.44 -20.14 -4.58
C VAL A 137 -25.71 -20.52 -5.35
N PRO A 138 -25.66 -21.38 -6.39
CA PRO A 138 -26.86 -21.82 -7.09
C PRO A 138 -27.85 -22.57 -6.18
N VAL A 139 -27.34 -23.42 -5.28
CA VAL A 139 -28.18 -24.14 -4.32
C VAL A 139 -28.92 -23.17 -3.40
N VAL A 140 -28.24 -22.16 -2.86
CA VAL A 140 -28.86 -21.12 -2.02
C VAL A 140 -29.93 -20.36 -2.79
N ILE A 141 -29.65 -19.92 -4.02
CA ILE A 141 -30.63 -19.20 -4.85
C ILE A 141 -31.85 -20.06 -5.14
N TYR A 142 -31.66 -21.34 -5.51
CA TYR A 142 -32.78 -22.24 -5.78
C TYR A 142 -33.59 -22.59 -4.53
N LEU A 143 -32.96 -22.70 -3.36
CA LEU A 143 -33.69 -22.86 -2.09
C LEU A 143 -34.57 -21.65 -1.78
N ILE A 144 -34.05 -20.42 -1.98
CA ILE A 144 -34.83 -19.18 -1.82
C ILE A 144 -35.96 -19.14 -2.85
N ALA A 145 -35.70 -19.53 -4.10
CA ALA A 145 -36.70 -19.59 -5.16
C ALA A 145 -37.84 -20.56 -4.82
N ALA A 146 -37.51 -21.80 -4.42
CA ALA A 146 -38.47 -22.81 -4.02
C ALA A 146 -39.35 -22.31 -2.86
N PHE A 147 -38.74 -21.63 -1.90
CA PHE A 147 -39.45 -20.99 -0.80
C PHE A 147 -40.45 -19.92 -1.31
N LEU A 148 -40.00 -19.00 -2.17
CA LEU A 148 -40.85 -17.93 -2.70
C LEU A 148 -42.03 -18.49 -3.53
N VAL A 149 -41.80 -19.58 -4.27
CA VAL A 149 -42.84 -20.31 -5.00
C VAL A 149 -43.86 -20.91 -4.03
N LEU A 150 -43.43 -21.62 -3.00
CA LEU A 150 -44.37 -22.20 -2.01
C LEU A 150 -45.18 -21.11 -1.30
N ARG A 151 -44.57 -19.96 -1.02
CA ARG A 151 -45.25 -18.80 -0.44
C ARG A 151 -46.31 -18.22 -1.38
N SER A 152 -46.07 -18.20 -2.70
CA SER A 152 -47.09 -17.73 -3.65
C SER A 152 -48.32 -18.62 -3.70
N PHE A 153 -48.22 -19.89 -3.29
CA PHE A 153 -49.36 -20.79 -3.13
C PHE A 153 -50.04 -20.72 -1.75
N GLY A 154 -49.67 -19.75 -0.90
CA GLY A 154 -50.28 -19.56 0.43
C GLY A 154 -49.84 -20.60 1.46
N VAL A 155 -48.76 -21.35 1.20
CA VAL A 155 -48.20 -22.27 2.20
C VAL A 155 -47.59 -21.45 3.34
N ASP A 156 -47.99 -21.75 4.58
CA ASP A 156 -47.33 -21.17 5.75
C ASP A 156 -45.97 -21.84 5.96
N LEU A 157 -44.92 -21.07 5.71
CA LEU A 157 -43.53 -21.50 5.82
C LEU A 157 -42.85 -20.93 7.07
N THR A 158 -43.62 -20.40 8.03
CA THR A 158 -43.09 -19.80 9.26
C THR A 158 -42.22 -20.80 10.04
N GLY A 159 -42.66 -22.06 10.15
CA GLY A 159 -41.85 -23.12 10.80
C GLY A 159 -40.53 -23.40 10.08
N ILE A 160 -40.54 -23.36 8.74
CA ILE A 160 -39.33 -23.53 7.92
C ILE A 160 -38.38 -22.34 8.08
N TRP A 161 -38.90 -21.10 8.18
CA TRP A 161 -38.09 -19.92 8.47
C TRP A 161 -37.37 -20.02 9.80
N VAL A 162 -38.05 -20.49 10.85
CA VAL A 162 -37.43 -20.69 12.17
C VAL A 162 -36.28 -21.70 12.07
N ALA A 163 -36.51 -22.82 11.38
CA ALA A 163 -35.50 -23.85 11.18
C ALA A 163 -34.30 -23.35 10.36
N LEU A 164 -34.55 -22.65 9.24
CA LEU A 164 -33.51 -22.08 8.40
C LEU A 164 -32.73 -20.98 9.13
N GLY A 165 -33.41 -20.10 9.86
CA GLY A 165 -32.75 -19.08 10.68
C GLY A 165 -31.81 -19.70 11.72
N GLY A 166 -32.25 -20.77 12.38
CA GLY A 166 -31.41 -21.55 13.30
C GLY A 166 -30.21 -22.21 12.60
N ALA A 167 -30.44 -22.85 11.45
CA ALA A 167 -29.38 -23.48 10.67
C ALA A 167 -28.35 -22.46 10.17
N THR A 168 -28.79 -21.32 9.64
CA THR A 168 -27.93 -20.21 9.22
C THR A 168 -27.14 -19.65 10.39
N PHE A 169 -27.74 -19.51 11.58
CA PHE A 169 -27.02 -19.07 12.78
C PHE A 169 -25.89 -20.03 13.14
N VAL A 170 -26.15 -21.34 13.17
CA VAL A 170 -25.14 -22.36 13.48
C VAL A 170 -24.01 -22.36 12.44
N ILE A 171 -24.35 -22.28 11.15
CA ILE A 171 -23.36 -22.22 10.06
C ILE A 171 -22.54 -20.92 10.15
N GLY A 172 -23.19 -19.79 10.40
CA GLY A 172 -22.53 -18.49 10.57
C GLY A 172 -21.58 -18.49 11.78
N PHE A 173 -22.00 -19.10 12.89
CA PHE A 173 -21.17 -19.27 14.07
C PHE A 173 -19.96 -20.18 13.78
N ALA A 174 -20.16 -21.29 13.06
CA ALA A 174 -19.06 -22.15 12.64
C ALA A 174 -18.09 -21.44 11.67
N ALA A 175 -18.59 -20.54 10.81
CA ALA A 175 -17.80 -19.78 9.86
C ALA A 175 -17.19 -18.49 10.43
N GLN A 176 -17.50 -18.12 11.69
CA GLN A 176 -17.10 -16.86 12.32
C GLN A 176 -15.58 -16.60 12.18
N GLY A 177 -14.75 -17.61 12.44
CA GLY A 177 -13.29 -17.48 12.35
C GLY A 177 -12.77 -17.22 10.92
N ILE A 178 -13.44 -17.74 9.90
CA ILE A 178 -13.06 -17.50 8.49
C ILE A 178 -13.41 -16.07 8.11
N LEU A 179 -14.63 -15.63 8.46
CA LEU A 179 -15.09 -14.26 8.20
C LEU A 179 -14.25 -13.22 8.93
N ALA A 180 -13.90 -13.48 10.20
CA ALA A 180 -13.02 -12.61 10.97
C ALA A 180 -11.67 -12.41 10.28
N ASN A 181 -11.01 -13.47 9.83
CA ASN A 181 -9.74 -13.37 9.11
C ASN A 181 -9.86 -12.63 7.76
N PHE A 182 -10.96 -12.84 7.03
CA PHE A 182 -11.22 -12.13 5.78
C PHE A 182 -11.33 -10.61 6.01
N PHE A 183 -12.21 -10.19 6.92
CA PHE A 183 -12.40 -8.77 7.20
C PHE A 183 -11.16 -8.12 7.82
N SER A 184 -10.44 -8.82 8.71
CA SER A 184 -9.14 -8.35 9.19
C SER A 184 -8.13 -8.17 8.06
N GLY A 185 -8.10 -9.09 7.08
CA GLY A 185 -7.26 -8.96 5.90
C GLY A 185 -7.59 -7.72 5.06
N VAL A 186 -8.89 -7.47 4.83
CA VAL A 186 -9.35 -6.28 4.11
C VAL A 186 -8.95 -5.01 4.85
N VAL A 187 -9.12 -4.96 6.17
CA VAL A 187 -8.72 -3.81 7.00
C VAL A 187 -7.21 -3.57 6.93
N LEU A 188 -6.38 -4.63 7.05
CA LEU A 188 -4.93 -4.51 6.92
C LEU A 188 -4.49 -3.96 5.55
N LEU A 189 -5.24 -4.26 4.49
CA LEU A 189 -4.98 -3.73 3.14
C LEU A 189 -5.45 -2.28 2.95
N ILE A 190 -6.52 -1.85 3.64
CA ILE A 190 -7.04 -0.48 3.56
C ILE A 190 -6.18 0.47 4.40
N ASP A 191 -5.98 0.14 5.67
CA ASP A 191 -5.26 1.00 6.60
C ASP A 191 -3.74 0.96 6.36
N THR A 192 -3.24 -0.12 5.75
CA THR A 192 -1.81 -0.37 5.45
C THR A 192 -0.85 -0.04 6.61
N PRO A 193 -1.11 -0.52 7.85
CA PRO A 193 -0.23 -0.30 9.00
C PRO A 193 1.17 -0.90 8.76
N PHE A 194 1.26 -1.90 7.89
CA PHE A 194 2.47 -2.59 7.49
C PHE A 194 2.58 -2.63 5.97
N GLN A 195 3.79 -2.52 5.43
CA GLN A 195 4.10 -2.70 4.02
C GLN A 195 5.10 -3.84 3.80
N PHE A 196 5.10 -4.38 2.58
CA PHE A 196 6.09 -5.38 2.17
C PHE A 196 7.51 -4.90 2.53
N GLY A 197 8.28 -5.77 3.18
CA GLY A 197 9.63 -5.47 3.63
C GLY A 197 9.74 -4.66 4.92
N ASP A 198 8.64 -4.31 5.58
CA ASP A 198 8.70 -3.70 6.92
C ASP A 198 9.22 -4.73 7.95
N VAL A 199 10.09 -4.26 8.83
CA VAL A 199 10.62 -5.02 9.98
C VAL A 199 9.68 -4.79 11.16
N LEU A 200 9.12 -5.87 11.67
CA LEU A 200 8.14 -5.89 12.74
C LEU A 200 8.73 -6.58 13.97
N ARG A 201 8.43 -6.06 15.15
CA ARG A 201 8.62 -6.77 16.42
C ARG A 201 7.28 -7.36 16.85
N LEU A 202 7.25 -8.67 16.97
CA LEU A 202 6.09 -9.44 17.41
C LEU A 202 5.95 -9.37 18.94
N GLU A 203 4.80 -9.80 19.44
CA GLU A 203 4.47 -9.76 20.87
C GLU A 203 5.43 -10.62 21.72
N ASP A 204 5.97 -11.71 21.16
CA ASP A 204 6.99 -12.55 21.79
C ASP A 204 8.41 -11.93 21.78
N GLY A 205 8.54 -10.71 21.25
CA GLY A 205 9.81 -9.99 21.13
C GLY A 205 10.62 -10.34 19.87
N SER A 206 10.18 -11.33 19.08
CA SER A 206 10.91 -11.74 17.88
C SER A 206 10.83 -10.69 16.77
N ILE A 207 11.91 -10.58 15.99
CA ILE A 207 11.97 -9.75 14.79
C ILE A 207 11.46 -10.57 13.59
N ALA A 208 10.55 -9.99 12.82
CA ALA A 208 10.01 -10.61 11.61
C ALA A 208 9.84 -9.59 10.49
N ILE A 209 10.05 -10.01 9.24
CA ILE A 209 9.94 -9.16 8.06
C ILE A 209 8.65 -9.49 7.31
N LEU A 210 7.86 -8.48 6.99
CA LEU A 210 6.60 -8.67 6.26
C LEU A 210 6.87 -9.14 4.83
N ARG A 211 6.38 -10.34 4.48
CA ARG A 211 6.52 -10.92 3.12
C ARG A 211 5.24 -10.81 2.29
N LYS A 212 4.07 -11.02 2.88
CA LYS A 212 2.80 -10.96 2.15
C LYS A 212 1.63 -10.77 3.10
N ILE A 213 0.72 -9.87 2.75
CA ILE A 213 -0.61 -9.82 3.36
C ILE A 213 -1.56 -10.57 2.42
N GLY A 214 -1.95 -11.79 2.80
CA GLY A 214 -2.98 -12.53 2.12
C GLY A 214 -4.37 -12.18 2.67
N VAL A 215 -5.41 -12.70 2.03
CA VAL A 215 -6.79 -12.39 2.45
C VAL A 215 -7.18 -13.03 3.79
N ARG A 216 -6.60 -14.18 4.14
CA ARG A 216 -6.84 -14.85 5.44
C ARG A 216 -5.63 -14.81 6.38
N VAL A 217 -4.42 -14.88 5.80
CA VAL A 217 -3.17 -15.04 6.56
C VAL A 217 -2.14 -14.03 6.09
N THR A 218 -1.35 -13.53 7.03
CA THR A 218 -0.15 -12.74 6.79
C THR A 218 1.07 -13.62 6.93
N GLN A 219 1.97 -13.56 5.95
CA GLN A 219 3.23 -14.26 5.94
C GLN A 219 4.35 -13.33 6.42
N LEU A 220 5.05 -13.76 7.46
CA LEU A 220 6.19 -13.08 8.04
C LEU A 220 7.42 -13.99 7.97
N TYR A 221 8.59 -13.43 7.65
CA TYR A 221 9.85 -14.17 7.66
C TYR A 221 10.62 -13.84 8.93
N VAL A 222 11.02 -14.84 9.71
CA VAL A 222 11.83 -14.67 10.93
C VAL A 222 13.30 -14.91 10.58
N PRO A 223 14.14 -13.85 10.54
CA PRO A 223 15.54 -13.96 10.12
C PRO A 223 16.34 -14.89 11.04
N ASP A 224 16.14 -14.78 12.36
CA ASP A 224 16.85 -15.51 13.43
C ASP A 224 16.79 -17.02 13.32
N LYS A 225 15.65 -17.53 12.89
CA LYS A 225 15.40 -18.97 12.79
C LYS A 225 15.24 -19.45 11.35
N HIS A 226 15.37 -18.54 10.38
CA HIS A 226 15.28 -18.81 8.95
C HIS A 226 14.00 -19.59 8.55
N TYR A 227 12.83 -19.12 8.98
CA TYR A 227 11.55 -19.71 8.58
C TYR A 227 10.47 -18.66 8.32
N ASN A 228 9.38 -19.08 7.67
CA ASN A 228 8.17 -18.27 7.53
C ASN A 228 7.14 -18.64 8.61
N ILE A 229 6.52 -17.64 9.22
CA ILE A 229 5.31 -17.77 10.05
C ILE A 229 4.11 -17.32 9.22
N TYR A 230 3.01 -18.07 9.31
CA TYR A 230 1.72 -17.72 8.74
C TYR A 230 0.74 -17.42 9.87
N ILE A 231 0.43 -16.13 10.06
CA ILE A 231 -0.46 -15.67 11.14
C ILE A 231 -1.84 -15.37 10.54
N PRO A 232 -2.93 -15.92 11.08
CA PRO A 232 -4.28 -15.51 10.70
C PRO A 232 -4.46 -14.00 10.91
N ASN A 233 -5.03 -13.30 9.93
CA ASN A 233 -5.13 -11.83 9.96
C ASN A 233 -5.85 -11.30 11.21
N SER A 234 -6.86 -12.01 11.70
CA SER A 234 -7.57 -11.64 12.93
C SER A 234 -6.71 -11.79 14.20
N ASN A 235 -5.81 -12.78 14.22
CA ASN A 235 -4.82 -12.92 15.29
C ASN A 235 -3.76 -11.81 15.18
N LEU A 236 -3.28 -11.52 13.97
CA LEU A 236 -2.30 -10.45 13.75
C LEU A 236 -2.85 -9.09 14.21
N GLN A 237 -4.11 -8.80 13.88
CA GLN A 237 -4.77 -7.54 14.25
C GLN A 237 -5.01 -7.40 15.76
N SER A 238 -5.15 -8.51 16.48
CA SER A 238 -5.36 -8.49 17.94
C SER A 238 -4.06 -8.44 18.74
N GLN A 239 -2.91 -8.68 18.10
CA GLN A 239 -1.59 -8.60 18.72
C GLN A 239 -1.06 -7.16 18.72
N ASN A 240 -0.28 -6.82 19.75
CA ASN A 240 0.49 -5.58 19.76
C ASN A 240 1.76 -5.76 18.90
N ILE A 241 1.72 -5.27 17.66
CA ILE A 241 2.83 -5.37 16.71
C ILE A 241 3.47 -4.00 16.57
N ILE A 242 4.78 -3.95 16.81
CA ILE A 242 5.56 -2.71 16.69
C ILE A 242 6.22 -2.72 15.31
N ASN A 243 5.91 -1.73 14.48
CA ASN A 243 6.59 -1.52 13.20
C ASN A 243 7.89 -0.74 13.45
N LEU A 244 9.04 -1.40 13.31
CA LEU A 244 10.36 -0.80 13.53
C LEU A 244 10.84 0.01 12.32
N SER A 245 10.20 -0.18 11.16
CA SER A 245 10.54 0.51 9.90
C SER A 245 9.80 1.84 9.71
N ARG A 246 9.02 2.28 10.70
CA ARG A 246 8.19 3.49 10.62
C ARG A 246 8.33 4.34 11.90
N PRO A 247 8.23 5.68 11.81
CA PRO A 247 7.94 6.47 10.61
C PRO A 247 9.08 6.52 9.59
N THR A 248 10.31 6.23 10.03
CA THR A 248 11.51 6.14 9.19
C THR A 248 12.23 4.81 9.44
N ALA A 249 13.19 4.47 8.60
CA ALA A 249 14.00 3.27 8.78
C ALA A 249 15.07 3.42 9.89
N TYR A 250 15.22 4.63 10.44
CA TYR A 250 16.16 4.92 11.53
C TYR A 250 15.75 4.18 12.80
N TYR A 251 16.65 3.35 13.34
CA TYR A 251 16.33 2.48 14.46
C TYR A 251 17.04 2.88 15.73
N HIS A 252 16.25 3.19 16.76
CA HIS A 252 16.74 3.44 18.10
C HIS A 252 17.15 2.14 18.78
N HIS A 253 18.44 1.99 19.06
CA HIS A 253 18.99 0.88 19.84
C HIS A 253 19.38 1.35 21.24
N SER A 254 19.21 0.48 22.23
CA SER A 254 19.62 0.73 23.61
C SER A 254 20.42 -0.45 24.16
N SER A 255 21.63 -0.19 24.64
CA SER A 255 22.50 -1.20 25.25
C SER A 255 22.98 -0.75 26.63
N GLN A 256 23.42 -1.71 27.44
CA GLN A 256 23.97 -1.48 28.78
C GLN A 256 25.41 -1.94 28.83
N VAL A 257 26.26 -1.15 29.48
CA VAL A 257 27.67 -1.47 29.74
C VAL A 257 27.99 -1.18 31.20
N GLU A 258 28.72 -2.06 31.85
CA GLU A 258 29.18 -1.87 33.22
C GLU A 258 30.64 -1.41 33.24
N VAL A 259 30.91 -0.34 34.00
CA VAL A 259 32.24 0.26 34.15
C VAL A 259 32.61 0.27 35.62
N LEU A 260 33.82 -0.18 35.97
CA LEU A 260 34.28 -0.18 37.37
C LEU A 260 34.27 1.25 37.97
N VAL A 261 33.76 1.39 39.19
CA VAL A 261 33.66 2.71 39.87
C VAL A 261 35.02 3.38 40.10
N LYS A 262 36.11 2.61 40.06
CA LYS A 262 37.48 3.13 40.15
C LYS A 262 37.86 4.09 39.01
N TYR A 263 37.16 4.03 37.87
CA TYR A 263 37.45 4.88 36.71
C TYR A 263 36.77 6.24 36.81
N ASP A 264 37.33 7.24 36.12
CA ASP A 264 36.65 8.53 35.95
C ASP A 264 35.40 8.33 35.07
N MET A 265 34.24 8.46 35.70
CA MET A 265 32.94 8.31 35.06
C MET A 265 32.68 9.36 33.97
N TYR A 266 33.24 10.56 34.13
CA TYR A 266 33.12 11.61 33.14
C TYR A 266 33.96 11.27 31.91
N GLU A 267 35.22 10.87 32.10
CA GLU A 267 36.11 10.44 31.01
C GLU A 267 35.52 9.23 30.28
N ALA A 268 35.06 8.21 31.03
CA ALA A 268 34.42 7.03 30.47
C ALA A 268 33.18 7.39 29.65
N LYS A 269 32.31 8.27 30.17
CA LYS A 269 31.14 8.76 29.43
C LYS A 269 31.53 9.42 28.10
N GLN A 270 32.50 10.34 28.13
CA GLN A 270 32.93 11.06 26.92
C GLN A 270 33.52 10.10 25.90
N MET A 271 34.29 9.12 26.35
CA MET A 271 34.84 8.10 25.46
C MET A 271 33.75 7.24 24.82
N ILE A 272 32.76 6.79 25.60
CA ILE A 272 31.65 5.98 25.06
C ILE A 272 30.87 6.80 24.00
N VAL A 273 30.63 8.09 24.25
CA VAL A 273 30.03 8.98 23.24
C VAL A 273 30.91 9.07 21.98
N LYS A 274 32.23 9.22 22.15
CA LYS A 274 33.19 9.28 21.04
C LYS A 274 33.17 7.99 20.21
N ILE A 275 33.15 6.82 20.85
CA ILE A 275 33.05 5.50 20.19
C ILE A 275 31.74 5.36 19.40
N ILE A 276 30.61 5.76 19.98
CA ILE A 276 29.33 5.68 19.28
C ILE A 276 29.32 6.62 18.07
N LEU A 277 29.85 7.84 18.19
CA LEU A 277 29.91 8.80 17.10
C LEU A 277 30.91 8.40 16.01
N SER A 278 32.04 7.79 16.36
CA SER A 278 33.02 7.30 15.38
C SER A 278 32.49 6.12 14.55
N HIS A 279 31.53 5.35 15.04
CA HIS A 279 30.99 4.22 14.29
C HIS A 279 30.22 4.69 13.02
N PRO A 280 30.54 4.22 11.80
CA PRO A 280 29.98 4.79 10.57
C PRO A 280 28.46 4.55 10.39
N ASP A 281 27.92 3.46 10.94
CA ASP A 281 26.52 3.06 10.79
C ASP A 281 25.57 3.69 11.84
N THR A 282 26.09 4.49 12.77
CA THR A 282 25.24 5.24 13.72
C THR A 282 24.82 6.59 13.15
N LEU A 283 23.70 7.14 13.61
CA LEU A 283 23.30 8.50 13.27
C LEU A 283 23.98 9.53 14.18
N GLY A 284 24.04 10.76 13.68
CA GLY A 284 24.65 11.91 14.31
C GLY A 284 25.00 12.97 13.26
N ASP A 285 25.33 14.17 13.72
CA ASP A 285 25.85 15.25 12.88
C ASP A 285 27.05 14.78 12.06
N ILE A 286 27.00 14.90 10.74
CA ILE A 286 27.98 14.27 9.85
C ILE A 286 29.36 14.92 10.01
N ASP A 287 29.41 16.23 10.13
CA ASP A 287 30.66 16.98 10.25
C ASP A 287 31.40 16.58 11.52
N LYS A 288 30.69 16.59 12.66
CA LYS A 288 31.21 16.15 13.95
C LYS A 288 31.62 14.67 13.93
N LYS A 289 30.87 13.82 13.23
CA LYS A 289 31.20 12.41 13.10
C LYS A 289 32.49 12.19 12.32
N LEU A 290 32.69 12.90 11.21
CA LEU A 290 33.91 12.80 10.40
C LEU A 290 35.13 13.27 11.20
N GLU A 291 35.00 14.39 11.95
CA GLU A 291 36.05 14.88 12.84
C GLU A 291 36.42 13.83 13.92
N ILE A 292 35.41 13.28 14.60
CA ILE A 292 35.61 12.27 15.65
C ILE A 292 36.15 10.95 15.07
N PHE A 293 35.71 10.57 13.87
CA PHE A 293 36.19 9.36 13.20
C PHE A 293 37.69 9.44 12.98
N ASP A 294 38.19 10.57 12.49
CA ASP A 294 39.60 10.80 12.19
C ASP A 294 40.45 10.93 13.46
N ASP A 295 39.87 11.45 14.54
CA ASP A 295 40.52 11.54 15.86
C ASP A 295 40.48 10.21 16.65
N TYR A 296 39.58 9.28 16.30
CA TYR A 296 39.47 7.99 16.99
C TYR A 296 40.23 6.87 16.27
N TYR A 297 40.04 6.76 14.95
CA TYR A 297 40.65 5.68 14.16
C TYR A 297 41.95 6.13 13.52
N GLN A 298 43.00 5.33 13.66
CA GLN A 298 44.23 5.52 12.90
C GLN A 298 44.02 5.04 11.46
N ILE A 299 44.40 5.86 10.48
CA ILE A 299 44.14 5.61 9.05
C ILE A 299 44.69 4.25 8.58
N ASP A 300 45.83 3.83 9.10
CA ASP A 300 46.52 2.60 8.69
C ASP A 300 45.90 1.31 9.29
N GLU A 301 45.01 1.42 10.28
CA GLU A 301 44.39 0.28 10.98
C GLU A 301 42.90 0.10 10.64
N LEU A 302 42.38 0.87 9.68
CA LEU A 302 40.96 0.81 9.30
C LEU A 302 40.61 -0.53 8.64
N THR A 303 39.56 -1.18 9.16
CA THR A 303 38.88 -2.28 8.48
C THR A 303 38.24 -1.80 7.17
N GLU A 304 38.02 -2.71 6.22
CA GLU A 304 37.33 -2.38 4.96
C GLU A 304 35.94 -1.77 5.19
N GLN A 305 35.19 -2.28 6.17
CA GLN A 305 33.90 -1.71 6.58
C GLN A 305 34.04 -0.25 6.99
N GLN A 306 35.03 0.08 7.84
CA GLN A 306 35.24 1.44 8.31
C GLN A 306 35.67 2.38 7.18
N LYS A 307 36.53 1.92 6.25
CA LYS A 307 36.92 2.70 5.07
C LYS A 307 35.71 3.06 4.21
N ILE A 308 34.88 2.06 3.88
CA ILE A 308 33.66 2.26 3.09
C ILE A 308 32.66 3.12 3.84
N GLY A 309 32.51 2.90 5.15
CA GLY A 309 31.66 3.69 6.02
C GLY A 309 32.04 5.17 6.05
N LYS A 310 33.34 5.49 6.13
CA LYS A 310 33.84 6.88 6.03
C LYS A 310 33.52 7.48 4.66
N LEU A 311 33.81 6.77 3.57
CA LEU A 311 33.48 7.24 2.22
C LEU A 311 31.97 7.48 2.05
N ARG A 312 31.13 6.64 2.65
CA ARG A 312 29.67 6.80 2.65
C ARG A 312 29.25 8.08 3.37
N LEU A 313 29.86 8.39 4.52
CA LEU A 313 29.55 9.62 5.27
C LEU A 313 29.95 10.88 4.48
N ILE A 314 31.12 10.86 3.82
CA ILE A 314 31.58 11.96 2.96
C ILE A 314 30.61 12.16 1.79
N ALA A 315 30.27 11.09 1.08
CA ALA A 315 29.31 11.18 -0.03
C ALA A 315 27.91 11.62 0.44
N GLU A 316 27.48 11.24 1.64
CA GLU A 316 26.23 11.74 2.23
C GLU A 316 26.28 13.24 2.52
N GLN A 317 27.44 13.74 2.97
CA GLN A 317 27.68 15.16 3.24
C GLN A 317 27.51 15.99 1.96
N GLU A 318 28.12 15.56 0.86
CA GLU A 318 28.00 16.22 -0.45
C GLU A 318 26.55 16.24 -0.95
N VAL A 319 25.82 15.13 -0.78
CA VAL A 319 24.38 15.08 -1.09
C VAL A 319 23.59 16.09 -0.24
N ASN A 320 23.90 16.21 1.05
CA ASN A 320 23.21 17.15 1.94
C ASN A 320 23.49 18.61 1.56
N TYR A 321 24.73 18.96 1.24
CA TYR A 321 25.08 20.31 0.76
C TYR A 321 24.35 20.64 -0.54
N LYS A 322 24.31 19.71 -1.49
CA LYS A 322 23.58 19.92 -2.76
C LYS A 322 22.07 20.06 -2.54
N LEU A 323 21.50 19.30 -1.60
CA LEU A 323 20.09 19.43 -1.23
C LEU A 323 19.79 20.78 -0.59
N GLU A 324 20.66 21.28 0.28
CA GLU A 324 20.53 22.61 0.89
C GLU A 324 20.59 23.72 -0.17
N GLU A 325 21.53 23.63 -1.11
CA GLU A 325 21.64 24.56 -2.26
C GLU A 325 20.33 24.60 -3.08
N ILE A 326 19.77 23.43 -3.39
CA ILE A 326 18.50 23.31 -4.13
C ILE A 326 17.33 23.87 -3.33
N GLN A 327 17.26 23.63 -2.02
CA GLN A 327 16.20 24.13 -1.16
C GLN A 327 16.21 25.67 -1.12
N ILE A 328 17.38 26.28 -0.94
CA ILE A 328 17.56 27.74 -0.98
C ILE A 328 17.10 28.30 -2.34
N GLY A 329 17.46 27.62 -3.44
CA GLY A 329 17.00 27.97 -4.78
C GLY A 329 15.47 27.95 -4.92
N LEU A 330 14.82 26.87 -4.45
CA LEU A 330 13.36 26.74 -4.48
C LEU A 330 12.66 27.79 -3.60
N GLU A 331 13.21 28.09 -2.41
CA GLU A 331 12.68 29.13 -1.53
C GLU A 331 12.79 30.52 -2.17
N THR A 332 13.90 30.81 -2.83
CA THR A 332 14.10 32.04 -3.60
C THR A 332 13.07 32.15 -4.73
N LEU A 333 12.85 31.06 -5.47
CA LEU A 333 11.86 31.00 -6.55
C LEU A 333 10.43 31.26 -6.06
N VAL A 334 10.06 30.74 -4.88
CA VAL A 334 8.76 31.03 -4.24
C VAL A 334 8.60 32.53 -4.02
N VAL A 335 9.63 33.19 -3.50
CA VAL A 335 9.61 34.64 -3.26
C VAL A 335 9.44 35.40 -4.58
N THR A 336 10.21 35.06 -5.62
CA THR A 336 10.09 35.65 -6.96
C THR A 336 8.65 35.54 -7.50
N LEU A 337 8.05 34.35 -7.41
CA LEU A 337 6.68 34.09 -7.86
C LEU A 337 5.62 34.87 -7.08
N GLN A 338 5.76 34.99 -5.76
CA GLN A 338 4.83 35.76 -4.93
C GLN A 338 4.79 37.25 -5.27
N PHE A 339 5.89 37.81 -5.77
CA PHE A 339 5.93 39.19 -6.26
C PHE A 339 5.35 39.30 -7.67
N ALA A 340 5.73 38.39 -8.58
CA ALA A 340 5.25 38.40 -9.97
C ALA A 340 3.72 38.18 -10.08
N GLU A 341 3.15 37.28 -9.26
CA GLU A 341 1.71 36.99 -9.30
C GLU A 341 0.83 38.14 -8.79
N LYS A 342 1.35 39.04 -7.93
CA LYS A 342 0.60 40.22 -7.46
C LYS A 342 0.32 41.24 -8.57
N GLY A 343 1.19 41.31 -9.58
CA GLY A 343 1.05 42.19 -10.75
C GLY A 343 0.37 41.54 -11.96
N GLY A 344 0.19 40.21 -11.93
CA GLY A 344 -0.14 39.40 -13.10
C GLY A 344 1.11 39.07 -13.91
N LEU A 345 1.33 37.77 -14.16
CA LEU A 345 2.55 37.25 -14.82
C LEU A 345 2.70 37.77 -16.26
N THR A 346 3.64 38.70 -16.46
CA THR A 346 4.09 39.12 -17.80
C THR A 346 4.97 38.05 -18.45
N GLN A 347 5.11 38.07 -19.78
CA GLN A 347 5.97 37.11 -20.48
C GLN A 347 7.44 37.21 -20.05
N ASP A 348 7.91 38.41 -19.72
CA ASP A 348 9.29 38.63 -19.25
C ASP A 348 9.49 38.05 -17.84
N GLU A 349 8.52 38.20 -16.94
CA GLU A 349 8.55 37.55 -15.62
C GLU A 349 8.51 36.02 -15.74
N ILE A 350 7.69 35.48 -16.64
CA ILE A 350 7.67 34.03 -16.93
C ILE A 350 9.04 33.56 -17.41
N ASN A 351 9.68 34.29 -18.33
CA ASN A 351 11.01 33.94 -18.83
C ASN A 351 12.07 33.97 -17.72
N ASN A 352 12.00 34.96 -16.81
CA ASN A 352 12.91 35.06 -15.67
C ASN A 352 12.73 33.91 -14.68
N VAL A 353 11.49 33.62 -14.28
CA VAL A 353 11.15 32.48 -13.41
C VAL A 353 11.56 31.15 -14.05
N GLN A 354 11.37 30.99 -15.36
CA GLN A 354 11.86 29.83 -16.10
C GLN A 354 13.38 29.71 -16.04
N GLN A 355 14.11 30.82 -16.15
CA GLN A 355 15.56 30.80 -16.07
C GLN A 355 16.05 30.45 -14.66
N GLU A 356 15.49 31.08 -13.63
CA GLU A 356 15.79 30.73 -12.23
C GLU A 356 15.52 29.24 -11.95
N TYR A 357 14.40 28.71 -12.46
CA TYR A 357 14.10 27.30 -12.27
C TYR A 357 15.00 26.37 -13.11
N LYS A 358 15.47 26.79 -14.29
CA LYS A 358 16.48 26.03 -15.06
C LYS A 358 17.81 25.93 -14.30
N ASP A 359 18.20 26.98 -13.58
CA ASP A 359 19.41 26.94 -12.76
C ASP A 359 19.26 25.90 -11.63
N ILE A 360 18.08 25.82 -10.99
CA ILE A 360 17.75 24.77 -10.01
C ILE A 360 17.74 23.37 -10.67
N LEU A 361 17.20 23.24 -11.89
CA LEU A 361 17.22 21.98 -12.62
C LEU A 361 18.66 21.53 -12.93
N ALA A 362 19.56 22.45 -13.24
CA ALA A 362 20.97 22.14 -13.45
C ALA A 362 21.64 21.59 -12.18
N LEU A 363 21.34 22.14 -10.99
CA LEU A 363 21.78 21.59 -9.70
C LEU A 363 21.25 20.17 -9.46
N ILE A 364 20.02 19.89 -9.87
CA ILE A 364 19.44 18.55 -9.80
C ILE A 364 20.15 17.58 -10.78
N GLY A 365 20.61 18.07 -11.93
CA GLY A 365 21.17 17.28 -13.03
C GLY A 365 20.19 17.08 -14.19
N LEU A 366 19.31 18.04 -14.43
CA LEU A 366 18.27 18.00 -15.45
C LEU A 366 18.39 19.18 -16.42
N GLU A 367 18.16 18.92 -17.70
CA GLU A 367 18.05 19.94 -18.75
C GLU A 367 16.68 19.92 -19.39
N ALA A 368 16.11 21.09 -19.66
CA ALA A 368 14.88 21.20 -20.43
C ALA A 368 15.15 21.22 -21.94
N ILE A 369 14.72 20.17 -22.64
CA ILE A 369 14.79 20.07 -24.09
C ILE A 369 13.43 20.36 -24.70
N ALA A 370 13.41 21.21 -25.72
CA ALA A 370 12.22 21.51 -26.50
C ALA A 370 12.01 20.43 -27.57
N GLU A 371 10.90 19.70 -27.51
CA GLU A 371 10.46 18.77 -28.53
C GLU A 371 9.24 19.34 -29.26
N ALA A 372 9.30 19.37 -30.60
CA ALA A 372 8.18 19.78 -31.42
C ALA A 372 7.21 18.60 -31.64
N GLN A 373 6.00 18.69 -31.10
CA GLN A 373 4.96 17.68 -31.26
C GLN A 373 3.64 18.32 -31.70
N ASN A 374 3.14 17.97 -32.89
CA ASN A 374 1.84 18.41 -33.44
C ASN A 374 1.56 19.92 -33.26
N ASN A 375 2.42 20.78 -33.82
CA ASN A 375 2.31 22.25 -33.73
C ASN A 375 2.39 22.86 -32.32
N ARG A 376 2.81 22.08 -31.31
CA ARG A 376 3.09 22.56 -29.95
C ARG A 376 4.52 22.17 -29.54
N THR A 377 5.20 23.08 -28.86
CA THR A 377 6.50 22.79 -28.22
C THR A 377 6.20 22.21 -26.85
N ILE A 378 6.58 20.95 -26.63
CA ILE A 378 6.54 20.31 -25.32
C ILE A 378 7.98 20.30 -24.78
N PHE A 379 8.14 20.70 -23.52
CA PHE A 379 9.43 20.62 -22.86
C PHE A 379 9.52 19.32 -22.08
N ASN A 380 10.54 18.53 -22.36
CA ASN A 380 10.88 17.31 -21.64
C ASN A 380 12.23 17.49 -20.94
N LEU A 381 12.32 17.07 -19.68
CA LEU A 381 13.55 17.08 -18.91
C LEU A 381 14.37 15.82 -19.24
N GLN A 382 15.65 16.02 -19.55
CA GLN A 382 16.63 14.94 -19.73
C GLN A 382 17.72 15.03 -18.67
N GLU A 383 18.30 13.89 -18.31
CA GLU A 383 19.41 13.83 -17.36
C GLU A 383 20.72 14.28 -18.02
N ILE A 384 21.42 15.19 -17.35
CA ILE A 384 22.78 15.57 -17.70
C ILE A 384 23.75 14.85 -16.77
N ARG A 385 24.79 14.23 -17.32
CA ARG A 385 25.84 13.57 -16.51
C ARG A 385 26.87 14.58 -16.02
N VAL A 386 26.46 15.46 -15.10
CA VAL A 386 27.36 16.37 -14.38
C VAL A 386 27.71 15.73 -13.04
N GLN A 387 29.01 15.64 -12.73
CA GLN A 387 29.50 14.95 -11.51
C GLN A 387 28.95 15.58 -10.22
N ASP A 388 28.83 16.90 -10.16
CA ASP A 388 28.32 17.65 -9.01
C ASP A 388 26.78 17.83 -9.02
N SER A 389 26.05 17.06 -9.84
CA SER A 389 24.58 17.09 -9.81
C SER A 389 24.03 16.24 -8.68
N LEU A 390 22.88 16.64 -8.11
CA LEU A 390 22.22 15.85 -7.06
C LEU A 390 21.98 14.39 -7.48
N ILE A 391 21.56 14.16 -8.72
CA ILE A 391 21.30 12.81 -9.24
C ILE A 391 22.58 11.96 -9.20
N GLU A 392 23.71 12.48 -9.69
CA GLU A 392 24.97 11.73 -9.69
C GLU A 392 25.57 11.58 -8.29
N LEU A 393 25.49 12.61 -7.43
CA LEU A 393 25.93 12.52 -6.03
C LEU A 393 25.14 11.46 -5.24
N VAL A 394 23.82 11.39 -5.41
CA VAL A 394 22.99 10.35 -4.79
C VAL A 394 23.37 8.97 -5.34
N ARG A 395 23.63 8.85 -6.65
CA ARG A 395 24.08 7.59 -7.27
C ARG A 395 25.43 7.14 -6.74
N GLU A 396 26.38 8.04 -6.62
CA GLU A 396 27.67 7.75 -6.01
C GLU A 396 27.51 7.30 -4.56
N TRP A 397 26.71 8.04 -3.78
CA TRP A 397 26.47 7.73 -2.38
C TRP A 397 25.89 6.33 -2.17
N TYR A 398 24.81 5.95 -2.85
CA TYR A 398 24.26 4.60 -2.68
C TYR A 398 25.15 3.52 -3.34
N ARG A 399 25.93 3.84 -4.39
CA ARG A 399 26.95 2.93 -4.96
C ARG A 399 28.09 2.64 -3.99
N ILE A 400 28.43 3.58 -3.11
CA ILE A 400 29.36 3.33 -2.01
C ILE A 400 28.68 2.46 -0.95
N TRP A 401 27.40 2.71 -0.67
CA TRP A 401 26.64 1.94 0.31
C TRP A 401 26.57 0.45 -0.03
N ILE A 402 26.35 0.11 -1.30
CA ILE A 402 26.32 -1.31 -1.76
C ILE A 402 27.68 -2.02 -1.73
N ARG A 403 28.77 -1.29 -1.48
CA ARG A 403 30.11 -1.90 -1.31
C ARG A 403 30.37 -2.35 0.13
N ASP A 404 29.49 -2.00 1.07
CA ASP A 404 29.61 -2.38 2.48
C ASP A 404 29.74 -3.91 2.59
N PRO A 405 30.85 -4.44 3.17
CA PRO A 405 31.11 -5.88 3.20
C PRO A 405 30.11 -6.66 4.06
N ASN A 406 29.34 -5.98 4.93
CA ASN A 406 28.30 -6.63 5.73
C ASN A 406 26.93 -6.64 5.04
N LEU A 407 26.79 -5.96 3.90
CA LEU A 407 25.53 -5.85 3.19
C LEU A 407 25.21 -7.18 2.48
N LEU A 408 23.95 -7.62 2.56
CA LEU A 408 23.52 -8.83 1.86
C LEU A 408 23.25 -8.53 0.37
N ASP A 409 23.35 -9.55 -0.48
CA ASP A 409 23.09 -9.42 -1.93
C ASP A 409 21.69 -8.83 -2.22
N ASN A 410 20.67 -9.27 -1.48
CA ASN A 410 19.30 -8.76 -1.62
C ASN A 410 19.18 -7.29 -1.17
N ASP A 411 19.94 -6.88 -0.16
CA ASP A 411 19.93 -5.52 0.35
C ASP A 411 20.56 -4.55 -0.67
N SER A 412 21.60 -5.00 -1.38
CA SER A 412 22.23 -4.24 -2.47
C SER A 412 21.22 -3.87 -3.56
N TYR A 413 20.34 -4.81 -3.93
CA TYR A 413 19.25 -4.55 -4.88
C TYR A 413 18.21 -3.60 -4.30
N MET A 414 17.78 -3.83 -3.06
CA MET A 414 16.77 -3.02 -2.38
C MET A 414 17.19 -1.54 -2.25
N VAL A 415 18.44 -1.30 -1.82
CA VAL A 415 19.02 0.05 -1.69
C VAL A 415 19.03 0.76 -3.05
N SER A 416 19.51 0.08 -4.09
CA SER A 416 19.59 0.64 -5.43
C SER A 416 18.21 0.98 -6.00
N GLU A 417 17.25 0.07 -5.85
CA GLU A 417 15.87 0.25 -6.33
C GLU A 417 15.17 1.40 -5.59
N GLU A 418 15.33 1.49 -4.27
CA GLU A 418 14.72 2.56 -3.49
C GLU A 418 15.18 3.95 -3.95
N TRP A 419 16.50 4.14 -4.08
CA TRP A 419 17.07 5.42 -4.45
C TRP A 419 16.78 5.78 -5.91
N GLU A 420 16.85 4.84 -6.84
CA GLU A 420 16.43 5.10 -8.22
C GLU A 420 14.93 5.43 -8.33
N ARG A 421 14.08 4.79 -7.52
CA ARG A 421 12.65 5.17 -7.42
C ARG A 421 12.48 6.60 -6.91
N LYS A 422 13.21 7.01 -5.86
CA LYS A 422 13.19 8.38 -5.33
C LYS A 422 13.69 9.39 -6.36
N LEU A 423 14.77 9.10 -7.07
CA LEU A 423 15.29 9.93 -8.17
C LEU A 423 14.27 10.06 -9.30
N ASN A 424 13.59 8.99 -9.68
CA ASN A 424 12.54 9.04 -10.71
C ASN A 424 11.32 9.84 -10.27
N LEU A 425 10.96 9.80 -8.98
CA LEU A 425 9.91 10.67 -8.42
C LEU A 425 10.32 12.14 -8.44
N LEU A 426 11.57 12.44 -8.09
CA LEU A 426 12.13 13.79 -8.18
C LEU A 426 12.03 14.32 -9.62
N LYS A 427 12.54 13.57 -10.61
CA LYS A 427 12.45 13.92 -12.04
C LYS A 427 11.02 14.22 -12.48
N ARG A 428 10.06 13.35 -12.12
CA ARG A 428 8.64 13.54 -12.47
C ARG A 428 8.04 14.78 -11.83
N ARG A 429 8.37 15.07 -10.57
CA ARG A 429 7.89 16.27 -9.88
C ARG A 429 8.52 17.54 -10.45
N SER A 430 9.83 17.52 -10.71
CA SER A 430 10.54 18.62 -11.35
C SER A 430 10.00 18.92 -12.76
N GLN A 431 9.71 17.87 -13.54
CA GLN A 431 9.07 17.96 -14.86
C GLN A 431 7.69 18.62 -14.78
N ARG A 432 6.85 18.17 -13.83
CA ARG A 432 5.52 18.75 -13.62
C ARG A 432 5.62 20.24 -13.32
N LEU A 433 6.49 20.64 -12.38
CA LEU A 433 6.69 22.04 -12.05
C LEU A 433 7.18 22.86 -13.26
N TYR A 434 8.13 22.33 -14.05
CA TYR A 434 8.59 23.00 -15.27
C TYR A 434 7.45 23.28 -16.25
N GLN A 435 6.57 22.28 -16.46
CA GLN A 435 5.41 22.41 -17.34
C GLN A 435 4.41 23.46 -16.84
N LYS A 436 4.19 23.54 -15.52
CA LYS A 436 3.32 24.55 -14.90
C LYS A 436 3.88 25.96 -15.07
N ILE A 437 5.16 26.16 -14.79
CA ILE A 437 5.85 27.44 -14.98
C ILE A 437 5.79 27.87 -16.45
N SER A 438 5.92 26.92 -17.38
CA SER A 438 5.95 27.21 -18.81
C SER A 438 4.59 27.53 -19.43
N ASN A 439 3.48 27.16 -18.77
CA ASN A 439 2.14 27.46 -19.24
C ASN A 439 1.20 27.85 -18.08
N PRO A 440 1.30 29.09 -17.55
CA PRO A 440 0.52 29.54 -16.40
C PRO A 440 -0.99 29.68 -16.64
N GLN A 441 -1.40 29.87 -17.90
CA GLN A 441 -2.73 30.41 -18.23
C GLN A 441 -3.89 29.42 -18.07
N SER A 442 -3.63 28.14 -17.84
CA SER A 442 -4.66 27.10 -17.88
C SER A 442 -5.20 26.66 -16.52
N GLU A 443 -4.80 27.27 -15.40
CA GLU A 443 -5.01 26.67 -14.07
C GLU A 443 -5.55 27.61 -12.99
N GLU A 444 -6.31 27.01 -12.06
CA GLU A 444 -6.93 27.68 -10.90
C GLU A 444 -5.98 27.78 -9.69
N THR A 445 -4.89 27.00 -9.66
CA THR A 445 -3.90 26.96 -8.57
C THR A 445 -2.67 27.81 -8.88
N ARG A 446 -2.13 28.50 -7.85
CA ARG A 446 -0.97 29.39 -7.97
C ARG A 446 0.32 28.59 -8.18
N ILE A 447 1.32 29.18 -8.85
CA ILE A 447 2.56 28.48 -9.20
C ILE A 447 3.44 28.29 -7.97
N ASP A 448 3.44 29.26 -7.04
CA ASP A 448 4.19 29.18 -5.79
C ASP A 448 3.79 27.96 -4.94
N ASP A 449 2.52 27.59 -4.92
CA ASP A 449 2.02 26.37 -4.25
C ASP A 449 2.71 25.10 -4.78
N TYR A 450 2.94 25.00 -6.10
CA TYR A 450 3.64 23.86 -6.70
C TYR A 450 5.14 23.83 -6.35
N VAL A 451 5.79 24.99 -6.27
CA VAL A 451 7.18 25.09 -5.83
C VAL A 451 7.30 24.70 -4.35
N MET A 452 6.37 25.17 -3.50
CA MET A 452 6.30 24.80 -2.09
C MET A 452 6.04 23.30 -1.90
N GLU A 453 5.18 22.68 -2.72
CA GLU A 453 4.94 21.24 -2.69
C GLU A 453 6.22 20.45 -3.04
N LEU A 454 6.96 20.88 -4.08
CA LEU A 454 8.23 20.26 -4.43
C LEU A 454 9.25 20.41 -3.31
N ASN A 455 9.45 21.62 -2.78
CA ASN A 455 10.39 21.89 -1.70
C ASN A 455 10.07 21.05 -0.45
N LYS A 456 8.79 21.03 -0.04
CA LYS A 456 8.31 20.20 1.06
C LYS A 456 8.60 18.72 0.83
N TRP A 457 8.34 18.21 -0.38
CA TRP A 457 8.59 16.81 -0.72
C TRP A 457 10.09 16.48 -0.71
N VAL A 458 10.95 17.36 -1.23
CA VAL A 458 12.42 17.19 -1.17
C VAL A 458 12.88 17.07 0.29
N ARG A 459 12.41 17.97 1.15
CA ARG A 459 12.77 17.99 2.58
C ARG A 459 12.25 16.81 3.39
N GLU A 460 11.00 16.39 3.16
CA GLU A 460 10.31 15.43 4.02
C GLU A 460 10.27 13.99 3.45
N ARG A 461 10.51 13.80 2.15
CA ARG A 461 10.26 12.51 1.47
C ARG A 461 11.38 12.03 0.56
N PHE A 462 12.25 12.91 0.10
CA PHE A 462 13.41 12.51 -0.71
C PHE A 462 14.53 11.98 0.18
N LYS A 463 15.10 12.83 1.02
CA LYS A 463 16.09 12.49 2.04
C LYS A 463 15.89 13.38 3.26
N GLU A 464 15.47 12.78 4.38
CA GLU A 464 15.28 13.54 5.62
C GLU A 464 16.65 13.94 6.22
N PRO A 465 16.79 15.19 6.70
CA PRO A 465 17.99 15.60 7.42
C PRO A 465 18.07 14.92 8.78
N ARG A 466 19.30 14.57 9.19
CA ARG A 466 19.56 14.02 10.52
C ARG A 466 19.20 15.05 11.59
N GLN A 467 18.49 14.63 12.61
CA GLN A 467 17.96 15.49 13.67
C GLN A 467 18.82 15.44 14.93
N LYS A 468 18.92 16.54 15.67
CA LYS A 468 19.72 16.60 16.91
C LYS A 468 19.32 15.58 17.98
N TRP A 469 18.03 15.21 18.05
CA TRP A 469 17.56 14.21 19.01
C TRP A 469 18.01 12.78 18.68
N GLN A 470 18.56 12.55 17.48
CA GLN A 470 19.15 11.28 17.06
C GLN A 470 20.62 11.14 17.48
N GLU A 471 21.22 12.18 18.07
CA GLU A 471 22.56 12.09 18.65
C GLU A 471 22.60 11.08 19.81
N PRO A 472 23.73 10.37 19.98
CA PRO A 472 23.85 9.35 21.00
C PRO A 472 23.80 9.94 22.41
N GLN A 473 23.06 9.26 23.29
CA GLN A 473 22.91 9.64 24.69
C GLN A 473 23.44 8.53 25.59
N VAL A 474 24.45 8.88 26.39
CA VAL A 474 25.06 7.99 27.38
C VAL A 474 24.66 8.46 28.78
N LEU A 475 23.90 7.62 29.49
CA LEU A 475 23.34 7.92 30.81
C LEU A 475 23.90 6.95 31.85
N ILE A 476 24.27 7.45 33.02
CA ILE A 476 24.61 6.60 34.17
C ILE A 476 23.29 6.27 34.89
N LYS A 477 22.93 4.99 34.98
CA LYS A 477 21.66 4.53 35.56
C LYS A 477 21.74 4.28 37.05
N GLY A 478 22.89 3.84 37.54
CA GLY A 478 23.09 3.52 38.94
C GLY A 478 24.41 2.78 39.14
N THR A 479 24.56 2.18 40.31
CA THR A 479 25.70 1.32 40.63
C THR A 479 25.23 -0.08 41.04
N ASN A 480 25.87 -1.10 40.48
CA ASN A 480 25.70 -2.50 40.84
C ASN A 480 26.87 -2.94 41.73
N HIS A 481 26.57 -3.73 42.75
CA HIS A 481 27.57 -4.31 43.64
C HIS A 481 27.67 -5.80 43.31
N SER A 482 28.87 -6.27 42.98
CA SER A 482 29.15 -7.70 42.86
C SER A 482 29.31 -8.33 44.24
N ASP A 483 29.07 -9.64 44.33
CA ASP A 483 29.25 -10.43 45.57
C ASP A 483 30.69 -10.37 46.09
N ASP A 484 31.66 -10.07 45.21
CA ASP A 484 33.09 -9.90 45.52
C ASP A 484 33.44 -8.50 46.05
N GLY A 485 32.44 -7.64 46.29
CA GLY A 485 32.62 -6.29 46.85
C GLY A 485 33.07 -5.22 45.84
N ILE A 486 33.12 -5.56 44.55
CA ILE A 486 33.46 -4.61 43.48
C ILE A 486 32.20 -3.88 43.02
N THR A 487 32.25 -2.55 43.02
CA THR A 487 31.16 -1.69 42.53
C THR A 487 31.37 -1.32 41.06
N TYR A 488 30.33 -1.50 40.26
CA TYR A 488 30.24 -1.11 38.86
C TYR A 488 29.21 0.00 38.70
N ALA A 489 29.49 0.99 37.85
CA ALA A 489 28.51 1.94 37.37
C ALA A 489 27.88 1.40 36.08
N GLU A 490 26.55 1.40 36.03
CA GLU A 490 25.80 0.96 34.86
C GLU A 490 25.58 2.14 33.90
N PHE A 491 26.10 2.03 32.69
CA PHE A 491 25.90 2.98 31.61
C PHE A 491 24.82 2.45 30.65
N LYS A 492 23.81 3.27 30.38
CA LYS A 492 22.82 3.05 29.33
C LYS A 492 23.21 3.89 28.11
N LEU A 493 23.48 3.20 27.00
CA LEU A 493 23.85 3.76 25.71
C LEU A 493 22.59 3.79 24.85
N ASN A 494 22.18 4.96 24.39
CA ASN A 494 21.07 5.12 23.45
C ASN A 494 21.61 5.76 22.17
N PHE A 495 21.34 5.16 21.03
CA PHE A 495 21.81 5.68 19.74
C PHE A 495 20.91 5.19 18.61
N PHE A 496 20.97 5.86 17.47
CA PHE A 496 20.24 5.46 16.28
C PHE A 496 21.17 4.80 15.28
N VAL A 497 20.63 3.80 14.58
CA VAL A 497 21.25 3.13 13.44
C VAL A 497 20.55 3.57 12.15
N ASP A 498 21.30 3.64 11.06
CA ASP A 498 20.89 4.21 9.78
C ASP A 498 19.70 3.52 9.10
N ASP A 499 19.65 2.20 9.03
CA ASP A 499 18.52 1.50 8.40
C ASP A 499 18.29 0.11 8.99
N ILE A 500 17.12 -0.08 9.61
CA ILE A 500 16.73 -1.36 10.20
C ILE A 500 16.42 -2.44 9.18
N LYS A 501 16.05 -2.10 7.94
CA LYS A 501 15.63 -3.09 6.93
C LYS A 501 16.82 -3.91 6.43
N LEU A 502 18.02 -3.37 6.52
CA LEU A 502 19.25 -4.02 6.08
C LEU A 502 19.62 -5.20 6.98
N GLU A 503 20.39 -6.12 6.40
CA GLU A 503 20.92 -7.30 7.07
C GLU A 503 19.79 -8.18 7.64
N ASN A 504 18.66 -8.21 6.93
CA ASN A 504 17.41 -8.82 7.40
C ASN A 504 16.98 -8.35 8.80
N GLY A 505 17.01 -7.05 9.11
CA GLY A 505 16.59 -6.58 10.45
C GLY A 505 17.71 -6.57 11.49
N ARG A 506 18.90 -7.09 11.19
CA ARG A 506 19.96 -7.32 12.18
C ARG A 506 21.05 -6.26 12.23
N ARG A 507 21.00 -5.26 11.35
CA ARG A 507 21.99 -4.19 11.33
C ARG A 507 22.11 -3.51 12.69
N GLY A 508 20.99 -3.30 13.39
CA GLY A 508 20.96 -2.77 14.75
C GLY A 508 21.77 -3.60 15.75
N ASP A 509 21.60 -4.92 15.72
CA ASP A 509 22.27 -5.85 16.63
C ASP A 509 23.77 -5.95 16.34
N ARG A 510 24.16 -5.97 15.07
CA ARG A 510 25.57 -5.93 14.65
C ARG A 510 26.25 -4.66 15.15
N VAL A 511 25.67 -3.49 14.84
CA VAL A 511 26.22 -2.19 15.23
C VAL A 511 26.33 -2.08 16.74
N SER A 512 25.29 -2.51 17.48
CA SER A 512 25.36 -2.53 18.94
C SER A 512 26.46 -3.45 19.47
N SER A 513 26.63 -4.62 18.86
CA SER A 513 27.67 -5.58 19.26
C SER A 513 29.07 -5.02 19.00
N GLN A 514 29.28 -4.35 17.86
CA GLN A 514 30.55 -3.69 17.53
C GLN A 514 30.89 -2.57 18.53
N ILE A 515 29.93 -1.66 18.79
CA ILE A 515 30.09 -0.60 19.80
C ILE A 515 30.40 -1.19 21.17
N TYR A 516 29.68 -2.24 21.58
CA TYR A 516 29.91 -2.90 22.87
C TYR A 516 31.34 -3.47 22.97
N GLN A 517 31.82 -4.14 21.92
CA GLN A 517 33.19 -4.68 21.88
C GLN A 517 34.24 -3.57 21.94
N GLU A 518 34.06 -2.47 21.21
CA GLU A 518 34.98 -1.33 21.23
C GLU A 518 35.03 -0.66 22.60
N VAL A 519 33.88 -0.47 23.25
CA VAL A 519 33.82 0.07 24.61
C VAL A 519 34.56 -0.85 25.59
N LEU A 520 34.35 -2.17 25.51
CA LEU A 520 35.08 -3.13 26.35
C LEU A 520 36.59 -3.12 26.08
N GLN A 521 37.00 -3.00 24.82
CA GLN A 521 38.41 -2.97 24.43
C GLN A 521 39.11 -1.71 24.96
N TYR A 522 38.44 -0.57 24.91
CA TYR A 522 38.90 0.67 25.55
C TYR A 522 39.03 0.53 27.08
N LEU A 523 38.01 -0.02 27.74
CA LEU A 523 38.06 -0.22 29.20
C LEU A 523 39.19 -1.18 29.60
N LYS A 524 39.44 -2.22 28.80
CA LYS A 524 40.57 -3.14 29.02
C LYS A 524 41.93 -2.48 28.81
N SER A 525 42.10 -1.63 27.79
CA SER A 525 43.38 -0.95 27.57
C SER A 525 43.74 -0.01 28.72
N LYS A 526 42.75 0.69 29.29
CA LYS A 526 42.91 1.45 30.54
C LYS A 526 43.29 0.56 31.73
N CYS A 527 42.62 -0.59 31.93
CA CYS A 527 43.01 -1.57 32.97
C CYS A 527 44.48 -1.99 32.87
N VAL A 528 44.97 -2.30 31.66
CA VAL A 528 46.35 -2.78 31.45
C VAL A 528 47.37 -1.66 31.70
N ASN A 529 47.05 -0.43 31.31
CA ASN A 529 47.91 0.72 31.57
C ASN A 529 48.02 1.05 33.08
N ASP A 530 46.95 0.84 33.86
CA ASP A 530 47.00 0.99 35.32
C ASP A 530 47.90 -0.07 35.99
N ILE A 531 48.01 -1.27 35.42
CA ILE A 531 48.86 -2.36 35.94
C ILE A 531 50.35 -2.13 35.61
N ASN A 532 50.66 -1.47 34.49
CA ASN A 532 52.03 -1.19 34.08
C ASN A 532 52.63 0.08 34.74
N ILE A 533 51.85 0.83 35.51
CA ILE A 533 52.27 2.06 36.21
C ILE A 533 52.37 1.83 37.75
N ALA A 534 51.96 0.65 38.25
CA ALA A 534 52.16 0.21 39.64
C ALA A 534 53.42 -0.66 39.77
#